data_AF-N6XPM3-F1
#
_entry.id   AF-N6XPM3-F1
#
_cell.length_a   1.000
_cell.length_b   1.000
_cell.length_c   1.000
_cell.angle_alpha   90.00
_cell.angle_beta   90.00
_cell.angle_gamma   90.00
#
_symmetry.space_group_name_H-M   'P 1'
#
loop_
_entity.id
_entity.type
_entity.pdbx_description
1 polymer ?
#
loop_
_entity_poly.entity_id
_entity_poly.type
_entity_poly.pdbx_seq_one_letter_code
_entity_poly.pdbx_strand_id
1 'polypeptide(L)' 'MKLAFILDPLDGLKAYKDSSIAMMRAAAARGHQVWTLQRGALAWRDGAVAAR' A
#
# COMPACT_ATOMS: atom_id res chain seq x y z
N MET A 1 13.20 0.66 -3.47
CA MET A 1 12.42 -0.58 -3.67
C MET A 1 11.06 -0.25 -4.26
N LYS A 2 10.31 -1.27 -4.69
CA LYS A 2 8.91 -1.14 -5.04
C LYS A 2 8.04 -1.77 -3.92
N LEU A 3 7.23 -0.98 -3.20
CA LEU A 3 6.47 -1.43 -2.04
C LEU A 3 4.96 -1.23 -2.22
N ALA A 4 4.20 -2.32 -2.16
CA ALA A 4 2.74 -2.30 -2.24
C ALA A 4 2.14 -2.50 -0.84
N PHE A 5 1.29 -1.57 -0.41
CA PHE A 5 0.58 -1.62 0.87
C PHE A 5 -0.88 -2.01 0.63
N ILE A 6 -1.34 -3.08 1.27
CA ILE A 6 -2.74 -3.50 1.27
C ILE A 6 -3.39 -2.98 2.55
N LEU A 7 -4.26 -1.96 2.44
CA LEU A 7 -4.87 -1.28 3.58
C LEU A 7 -6.34 -0.91 3.30
N ASP A 8 -7.01 -0.41 4.32
CA ASP A 8 -8.34 0.21 4.22
C ASP A 8 -8.30 1.47 3.33
N PRO A 9 -9.45 2.04 2.91
CA PRO A 9 -9.45 3.26 2.11
C PRO A 9 -8.65 4.40 2.76
N LEU A 10 -7.77 5.04 1.99
CA LEU A 10 -6.91 6.14 2.48
C LEU A 10 -7.72 7.28 3.10
N ASP A 11 -8.88 7.60 2.52
CA ASP A 11 -9.76 8.67 3.00
C ASP A 11 -10.32 8.39 4.41
N GLY A 12 -10.34 7.13 4.84
CA GLY A 12 -10.74 6.74 6.18
C GLY A 12 -9.61 6.79 7.21
N LEU A 13 -8.35 6.90 6.77
CA LEU A 13 -7.19 6.83 7.66
C LEU A 13 -6.86 8.17 8.30
N LYS A 14 -6.60 8.14 9.61
CA LYS A 14 -6.10 9.30 10.35
C LYS A 14 -4.59 9.31 10.31
N ALA A 15 -4.02 10.18 9.46
CA ALA A 15 -2.57 10.27 9.24
C ALA A 15 -1.71 10.39 10.51
N TYR A 16 -2.24 11.00 11.59
CA TYR A 16 -1.51 11.18 12.85
C TYR A 16 -1.54 9.96 13.79
N LYS A 17 -2.43 8.98 13.55
CA LYS A 17 -2.58 7.77 14.37
C LYS A 17 -2.25 6.47 13.64
N ASP A 18 -2.04 6.55 12.33
CA ASP A 18 -1.90 5.38 11.49
C ASP A 18 -0.43 5.04 11.22
N SER A 19 0.00 3.87 11.67
CA SER A 19 1.36 3.38 11.45
C SER A 19 1.64 3.06 9.98
N SER A 20 0.63 2.69 9.19
CA SER A 20 0.78 2.43 7.75
C SER A 20 1.13 3.72 7.01
N ILE A 21 0.47 4.83 7.35
CA ILE A 21 0.83 6.17 6.85
C ILE A 21 2.26 6.54 7.24
N ALA A 22 2.66 6.29 8.49
CA ALA A 22 4.03 6.54 8.93
C ALA A 22 5.06 5.71 8.14
N MET A 23 4.79 4.42 7.91
CA MET A 23 5.64 3.53 7.12
C MET A 23 5.73 3.96 5.65
N MET A 24 4.60 4.34 5.03
CA MET A 24 4.57 4.83 3.65
C MET A 24 5.38 6.11 3.48
N ARG A 25 5.23 7.07 4.41
CA ARG A 25 6.05 8.30 4.42
C ARG A 25 7.53 7.99 4.58
N ALA A 26 7.88 7.08 5.50
CA ALA A 26 9.27 6.68 5.74
C ALA A 26 9.89 5.96 4.53
N ALA A 27 9.10 5.18 3.78
CA ALA A 27 9.53 4.54 2.54
C ALA A 27 9.73 5.57 1.42
N ALA A 28 8.78 6.48 1.24
CA ALA A 28 8.86 7.56 0.26
C ALA A 28 10.08 8.46 0.51
N ALA A 29 10.33 8.85 1.77
CA ALA A 29 11.49 9.64 2.17
C ALA A 29 12.84 8.96 1.85
N ARG A 30 12.86 7.63 1.79
CA ARG A 30 14.03 6.83 1.37
C ARG A 30 14.10 6.61 -0.15
N GLY A 31 13.28 7.30 -0.94
CA GLY A 31 13.23 7.17 -2.40
C GLY A 31 12.64 5.84 -2.87
N HIS A 32 11.85 5.16 -2.05
CA HIS A 32 11.12 3.97 -2.48
C HIS A 32 9.82 4.35 -3.18
N GLN A 33 9.43 3.58 -4.18
CA GLN A 33 8.12 3.71 -4.82
C GLN A 33 7.08 3.03 -3.93
N VAL A 34 5.98 3.74 -3.67
CA VAL A 34 4.91 3.30 -2.77
C VAL A 34 3.62 3.22 -3.59
N TRP A 35 2.96 2.07 -3.52
CA TRP A 35 1.61 1.87 -4.05
C TRP A 35 0.68 1.45 -2.92
N THR A 36 -0.58 1.80 -3.06
CA THR A 36 -1.66 1.42 -2.16
C THR A 36 -2.72 0.69 -2.95
N LEU A 37 -3.25 -0.38 -2.37
CA LEU A 37 -4.34 -1.16 -2.96
C LEU A 37 -5.22 -1.72 -1.86
N GLN A 38 -6.43 -2.13 -2.24
CA GLN A 38 -7.34 -2.84 -1.36
C GLN A 38 -7.40 -4.32 -1.72
N ARG A 39 -7.86 -5.15 -0.78
CA ARG A 39 -8.01 -6.61 -0.99
C ARG A 39 -8.81 -6.94 -2.25
N GLY A 40 -9.85 -6.17 -2.57
CA GLY A 40 -10.67 -6.39 -3.76
C GLY A 40 -9.98 -6.08 -5.09
N ALA A 41 -8.81 -5.44 -5.08
CA ALA A 41 -8.01 -5.19 -6.27
C ALA A 41 -7.01 -6.32 -6.56
N LEU A 42 -6.82 -7.27 -5.63
CA LEU A 42 -5.93 -8.41 -5.81
C LEU A 42 -6.61 -9.50 -6.64
N ALA A 43 -5.88 -10.03 -7.61
CA ALA A 43 -6.23 -11.23 -8.34
C ALA A 43 -5.07 -12.22 -8.27
N TRP A 44 -5.40 -13.50 -8.07
CA TRP A 44 -4.47 -14.60 -8.24
C TRP A 44 -4.89 -15.41 -9.46
N ARG A 45 -3.98 -15.62 -10.40
CA ARG A 45 -4.22 -16.41 -11.59
C ARG A 45 -2.93 -17.04 -12.08
N ASP A 46 -2.98 -18.33 -12.41
CA ASP A 46 -1.87 -19.07 -13.05
C ASP A 46 -0.54 -18.95 -12.27
N GLY A 47 -0.61 -18.96 -10.94
CA GLY A 47 0.58 -18.85 -10.07
C GLY A 47 1.11 -17.43 -9.89
N ALA A 48 0.46 -16.42 -10.48
CA ALA A 48 0.86 -15.02 -10.40
C ALA A 48 -0.17 -14.18 -9.61
N VAL A 49 0.35 -13.22 -8.85
CA VAL A 49 -0.43 -12.16 -8.20
C VAL A 49 -0.43 -10.93 -9.09
N ALA A 50 -1.62 -10.41 -9.38
CA ALA A 50 -1.80 -9.12 -10.05
C ALA A 50 -2.66 -8.19 -9.19
N ALA A 51 -2.48 -6.88 -9.36
CA ALA A 51 -3.31 -5.86 -8.75
C ALA A 51 -3.51 -4.69 -9.72
N ARG A 52 -4.67 -4.04 -9.63
CA ARG A 52 -5.01 -2.83 -10.39
C ARG A 52 -5.18 -1.62 -9.49
#